data_AF-A0A919GUQ0-F1
#
_entry.id   AF-A0A919GUQ0-F1
#
_cell.length_a   1.000
_cell.length_b   1.000
_cell.length_c   1.000
_cell.angle_alpha   90.00
_cell.angle_beta   90.00
_cell.angle_gamma   90.00
#
_symmetry.space_group_name_H-M   'P 1'
#
loop_
_entity.id
_entity.type
_entity.pdbx_description
1 polymer ?
#
loop_
_entity_poly.entity_id
_entity_poly.type
_entity_poly.pdbx_seq_one_letter_code
_entity_poly.pdbx_strand_id
1 'polypeptide(L)'
;MTPGELRAACPEGAGPYACPCCKLPTLEARGGFEICHECSWEDDGQDDLNADEVWGGPNGSESLTEARARYAQYVETARATDPRSLANGGRGRWLEACLSHRASRSRSTGSHTPSTTRDGIVDGIRDPRRTRAGSP
;
A
#
# COMPACT_ATOMS: atom_id res chain seq x y z
N MET A 1 -0.32 -3.88 14.34
CA MET A 1 0.36 -4.04 13.05
C MET A 1 1.85 -4.17 13.28
N THR A 2 2.23 -5.32 13.79
CA THR A 2 3.62 -5.75 13.93
C THR A 2 4.19 -6.17 12.56
N PRO A 3 5.51 -6.26 12.41
CA PRO A 3 6.12 -6.83 11.21
C PRO A 3 5.60 -8.25 10.87
N GLY A 4 5.20 -9.02 11.88
CA GLY A 4 4.62 -10.36 11.70
C GLY A 4 3.21 -10.35 11.09
N GLU A 5 2.38 -9.37 11.45
CA GLU A 5 1.03 -9.22 10.89
C GLU A 5 1.05 -8.71 9.43
N LEU A 6 2.09 -7.95 9.06
CA LEU A 6 2.32 -7.53 7.67
C LEU A 6 2.76 -8.71 6.78
N ARG A 7 3.62 -9.59 7.30
CA ARG A 7 4.03 -10.82 6.60
C ARG A 7 2.88 -11.80 6.35
N ALA A 8 1.94 -11.91 7.28
CA ALA A 8 0.79 -12.82 7.13
C ALA A 8 -0.28 -12.33 6.13
N ALA A 9 -0.33 -11.02 5.86
CA ALA A 9 -1.26 -10.42 4.90
C ALA A 9 -0.68 -10.30 3.48
N CYS A 10 0.63 -10.46 3.34
CA CYS A 10 1.32 -10.42 2.06
C CYS A 10 1.28 -11.81 1.41
N PRO A 11 0.96 -11.91 0.10
CA PRO A 11 1.13 -13.16 -0.63
C PRO A 11 2.59 -13.63 -0.51
N GLU A 12 2.80 -14.95 -0.53
CA GLU A 12 4.14 -15.54 -0.48
C GLU A 12 5.07 -14.88 -1.51
N GLY A 13 6.19 -14.33 -1.04
CA GLY A 13 7.14 -13.58 -1.85
C GLY A 13 7.06 -12.06 -1.74
N ALA A 14 5.95 -11.47 -1.26
CA ALA A 14 5.86 -10.01 -1.10
C ALA A 14 6.54 -9.51 0.19
N GLY A 15 7.39 -8.49 0.04
CA GLY A 15 8.16 -7.86 1.14
C GLY A 15 7.87 -6.35 1.24
N PRO A 16 8.25 -5.67 2.34
CA PRO A 16 7.91 -4.26 2.55
C PRO A 16 8.68 -3.28 1.63
N TYR A 17 9.72 -3.73 0.93
CA TYR A 17 10.57 -2.89 0.10
C TYR A 17 10.35 -3.13 -1.39
N ALA A 18 10.26 -2.04 -2.16
CA ALA A 18 10.09 -2.10 -3.59
C ALA A 18 11.41 -2.44 -4.30
N CYS A 19 11.34 -3.40 -5.22
CA CYS A 19 12.45 -3.73 -6.11
C CYS A 19 12.85 -2.51 -6.97
N PRO A 20 14.15 -2.20 -7.13
CA PRO A 20 14.59 -1.07 -7.96
C PRO A 20 14.23 -1.24 -9.44
N CYS A 21 14.03 -2.46 -9.92
CA CYS A 21 13.63 -2.78 -11.29
C CYS A 21 12.11 -2.65 -11.48
N CYS A 22 11.30 -3.60 -10.98
CA CYS A 22 9.86 -3.63 -11.23
C CYS A 22 9.03 -2.68 -10.36
N LYS A 23 9.62 -2.05 -9.34
CA LYS A 23 8.96 -1.17 -8.35
C LYS A 23 7.89 -1.85 -7.48
N LEU A 24 7.80 -3.17 -7.51
CA LEU A 24 6.85 -3.91 -6.70
C LEU A 24 7.46 -4.28 -5.33
N PRO A 25 6.73 -4.17 -4.19
CA PRO A 25 7.10 -4.74 -2.89
C PRO A 25 7.37 -6.25 -2.90
N THR A 26 8.60 -6.63 -3.23
CA THR A 26 9.05 -8.02 -3.34
C THR A 26 10.28 -8.31 -2.50
N LEU A 27 10.82 -7.31 -1.79
CA LEU A 27 12.07 -7.42 -1.05
C LEU A 27 11.86 -7.23 0.46
N GLU A 28 12.58 -8.01 1.25
CA GLU A 28 12.61 -7.94 2.71
C GLU A 28 13.53 -6.83 3.24
N ALA A 29 14.53 -6.41 2.46
CA ALA A 29 15.42 -5.28 2.75
C ALA A 29 15.93 -4.61 1.45
N ARG A 30 16.43 -3.37 1.55
CA ARG A 30 17.15 -2.72 0.43
C ARG A 30 18.65 -3.02 0.46
N GLY A 31 19.24 -3.27 -0.70
CA GLY A 31 20.65 -3.65 -0.85
C GLY A 31 20.99 -4.99 -0.19
N GLY A 32 19.98 -5.86 -0.04
CA GLY A 32 20.09 -7.12 0.68
C GLY A 32 20.60 -8.29 -0.15
N PHE A 33 20.96 -8.07 -1.42
CA PHE A 33 21.29 -9.12 -2.40
C PHE A 33 20.15 -10.13 -2.60
N GLU A 34 18.91 -9.68 -2.39
CA GLU A 34 17.72 -10.51 -2.61
C GLU A 34 17.31 -10.46 -4.07
N ILE A 35 16.98 -11.61 -4.64
CA ILE A 35 16.48 -11.73 -6.01
C ILE A 35 14.96 -11.56 -6.00
N CYS A 36 14.46 -10.54 -6.71
CA CYS A 36 13.05 -10.26 -6.86
C CYS A 36 12.34 -11.41 -7.59
N HIS A 37 11.41 -12.11 -6.92
CA HIS A 37 10.66 -13.23 -7.52
C HIS A 37 9.75 -12.84 -8.70
N GLU A 38 9.47 -11.54 -8.90
CA GLU A 38 8.65 -11.05 -10.00
C GLU A 38 9.47 -10.77 -11.28
N CYS A 39 10.60 -10.06 -11.15
CA CYS A 39 11.38 -9.59 -12.32
C CYS A 39 12.79 -10.18 -12.39
N SER A 40 13.16 -11.03 -11.43
CA SER A 40 14.45 -11.71 -11.30
C SER A 40 15.68 -10.81 -11.12
N TRP A 41 15.49 -9.51 -10.85
CA TRP A 41 16.58 -8.58 -10.52
C TRP A 41 17.07 -8.77 -9.07
N GLU A 42 18.39 -8.85 -8.85
CA GLU A 42 19.01 -8.82 -7.53
C GLU A 42 19.18 -7.39 -7.02
N ASP A 43 18.70 -7.09 -5.81
CA ASP A 43 18.93 -5.81 -5.15
C ASP A 43 20.31 -5.77 -4.47
N ASP A 44 21.34 -5.61 -5.29
CA ASP A 44 22.75 -5.40 -4.92
C ASP A 44 23.06 -3.98 -4.41
N GLY A 45 22.04 -3.12 -4.33
CA GLY A 45 22.13 -1.73 -3.91
C GLY A 45 22.16 -0.73 -5.07
N GLN A 46 22.12 -1.20 -6.33
CA GLN A 46 22.01 -0.34 -7.50
C GLN A 46 20.65 0.41 -7.53
N ASP A 47 20.68 1.69 -7.87
CA ASP A 47 19.53 2.60 -7.90
C ASP A 47 19.57 3.59 -9.08
N ASP A 48 18.80 4.68 -9.01
CA ASP A 48 18.66 5.63 -10.11
C ASP A 48 19.96 6.36 -10.47
N LEU A 49 20.88 6.56 -9.51
CA LEU A 49 22.12 7.31 -9.76
C LEU A 49 23.14 6.52 -10.58
N ASN A 50 23.07 5.20 -10.53
CA ASN A 50 24.00 4.28 -11.19
C ASN A 50 23.25 3.30 -12.10
N ALA A 51 22.01 3.60 -12.50
CA ALA A 51 21.12 2.66 -13.19
C ALA A 51 21.65 2.15 -14.54
N ASP A 52 22.49 2.94 -15.21
CA ASP A 52 23.07 2.59 -16.52
C ASP A 52 24.39 1.78 -16.40
N GLU A 53 24.90 1.60 -15.19
CA GLU A 53 26.10 0.79 -14.96
C GLU A 53 25.77 -0.70 -14.99
N VAL A 54 26.75 -1.53 -15.35
CA VAL A 54 26.66 -2.99 -15.28
C VAL A 54 27.54 -3.47 -14.15
N TRP A 55 26.92 -3.90 -13.05
CA TRP A 55 27.63 -4.36 -11.85
C TRP A 55 27.98 -5.85 -11.86
N GLY A 56 27.37 -6.64 -12.76
CA GLY A 56 27.69 -8.06 -12.89
C GLY A 56 26.84 -8.96 -11.99
N GLY A 57 27.46 -10.04 -11.51
CA GLY A 57 26.84 -10.95 -10.54
C GLY A 57 25.58 -11.65 -11.09
N PRO A 58 24.59 -11.91 -10.23
CA PRO A 58 23.28 -12.43 -10.62
C PRO A 58 22.52 -11.58 -11.64
N ASN A 59 22.79 -10.27 -11.70
CA ASN A 59 22.25 -9.35 -12.72
C ASN A 59 22.93 -9.50 -14.09
N GLY A 60 24.04 -10.24 -14.17
CA GLY A 60 24.72 -10.59 -15.42
C GLY A 60 25.31 -9.37 -16.12
N SER A 61 25.18 -9.30 -17.44
CA SER A 61 25.68 -8.16 -18.24
C SER A 61 24.65 -7.06 -18.45
N GLU A 62 23.59 -7.03 -17.62
CA GLU A 62 22.47 -6.10 -17.77
C GLU A 62 22.56 -4.97 -16.75
N SER A 63 22.29 -3.75 -17.20
CA SER A 63 22.11 -2.58 -16.34
C SER A 63 20.69 -2.52 -15.76
N LEU A 64 20.50 -1.79 -14.65
CA LEU A 64 19.18 -1.60 -14.07
C LEU A 64 18.20 -0.89 -15.03
N THR A 65 18.70 0.01 -15.88
CA THR A 65 17.92 0.65 -16.95
C THR A 65 17.41 -0.37 -17.97
N GLU A 66 18.25 -1.28 -18.43
CA GLU A 66 17.85 -2.34 -19.37
C GLU A 66 16.86 -3.31 -18.75
N ALA A 67 17.09 -3.71 -17.49
CA ALA A 67 16.17 -4.58 -16.76
C ALA A 67 14.77 -3.96 -16.60
N ARG A 68 14.69 -2.66 -16.32
CA ARG A 68 13.42 -1.91 -16.28
C ARG A 68 12.71 -1.93 -17.62
N ALA A 69 13.45 -1.70 -18.71
CA ALA A 69 12.88 -1.73 -20.06
C ALA A 69 12.36 -3.13 -20.43
N ARG A 70 13.14 -4.18 -20.14
CA ARG A 70 12.72 -5.58 -20.33
C ARG A 70 11.47 -5.91 -19.54
N TYR A 71 11.41 -5.51 -18.27
CA TYR A 71 10.23 -5.75 -17.43
C TYR A 71 8.99 -5.02 -17.94
N ALA A 72 9.12 -3.76 -18.37
CA ALA A 72 8.02 -3.02 -18.98
C ALA A 72 7.49 -3.71 -20.24
N GLN A 73 8.37 -4.23 -21.10
CA GLN A 73 7.97 -5.02 -22.28
C GLN A 73 7.28 -6.32 -21.89
N TYR A 74 7.76 -7.01 -20.85
CA TYR A 74 7.13 -8.22 -20.33
C TYR A 74 5.69 -7.93 -19.87
N VAL A 75 5.47 -6.88 -19.07
CA VAL A 75 4.13 -6.51 -18.59
C VAL A 75 3.19 -6.12 -19.74
N GLU A 76 3.69 -5.39 -20.74
CA GLU A 76 2.88 -4.99 -21.90
C GLU A 76 2.47 -6.19 -22.77
N THR A 77 3.38 -7.15 -22.97
CA THR A 77 3.17 -8.27 -23.90
C THR A 77 2.52 -9.49 -23.24
N ALA A 78 2.64 -9.63 -21.92
CA ALA A 78 2.01 -10.71 -21.16
C ALA A 78 0.51 -10.47 -20.98
N ARG A 79 -0.32 -11.02 -21.89
CA ARG A 79 -1.76 -11.18 -21.64
C ARG A 79 -1.97 -12.20 -20.52
N ALA A 80 -2.28 -11.71 -19.32
CA ALA A 80 -2.48 -12.41 -18.07
C ALA A 80 -2.89 -13.90 -18.16
N THR A 81 -2.10 -14.76 -17.51
CA THR A 81 -2.54 -16.03 -16.88
C THR A 81 -1.58 -16.54 -15.79
N ASP A 82 -0.42 -15.91 -15.52
CA ASP A 82 0.45 -16.39 -14.44
C ASP A 82 -0.09 -15.94 -13.06
N PRO A 83 -0.65 -16.86 -12.24
CA PRO A 83 -1.17 -16.50 -10.92
C PRO A 83 -0.07 -16.07 -9.93
N ARG A 84 1.21 -16.25 -10.26
CA ARG A 84 2.34 -15.89 -9.40
C ARG A 84 2.85 -14.47 -9.64
N SER A 85 2.54 -13.86 -10.79
CA SER A 85 2.97 -12.50 -11.06
C SER A 85 2.16 -11.50 -10.24
N LEU A 86 2.85 -10.61 -9.54
CA LEU A 86 2.24 -9.50 -8.81
C LEU A 86 1.70 -8.43 -9.76
N ALA A 87 2.27 -8.29 -10.95
CA ALA A 87 1.74 -7.40 -11.99
C ALA A 87 0.58 -8.03 -12.78
N ASN A 88 0.67 -9.32 -13.11
CA ASN A 88 -0.18 -9.97 -14.11
C ASN A 88 -1.12 -11.07 -13.56
N GLY A 89 -1.13 -11.32 -12.25
CA GLY A 89 -1.95 -12.36 -11.62
C GLY A 89 -3.45 -12.06 -11.64
N GLY A 90 -4.23 -12.97 -12.25
CA GLY A 90 -5.71 -12.97 -12.17
C GLY A 90 -6.39 -11.64 -12.52
N ARG A 91 -7.65 -11.44 -12.08
CA ARG A 91 -8.38 -10.17 -12.29
C ARG A 91 -7.85 -9.05 -11.38
N GLY A 92 -6.65 -8.57 -11.69
CA GLY A 92 -6.01 -7.30 -11.30
C GLY A 92 -6.44 -6.70 -9.97
N ARG A 93 -5.67 -6.90 -8.89
CA ARG A 93 -5.88 -6.20 -7.61
C ARG A 93 -4.61 -5.94 -6.79
N TRP A 94 -3.39 -6.21 -7.24
CA TRP A 94 -2.25 -6.05 -6.33
C TRP A 94 -1.92 -4.58 -6.03
N LEU A 95 -1.91 -3.70 -7.04
CA LEU A 95 -1.73 -2.25 -6.82
C LEU A 95 -2.90 -1.64 -6.03
N GLU A 96 -4.15 -2.04 -6.33
CA GLU A 96 -5.34 -1.61 -5.58
C GLU A 96 -5.31 -2.08 -4.11
N ALA A 97 -4.91 -3.32 -3.85
CA ALA A 97 -4.86 -3.90 -2.51
C ALA A 97 -3.79 -3.22 -1.63
N CYS A 98 -2.58 -2.99 -2.15
CA CYS A 98 -1.52 -2.30 -1.43
C CYS A 98 -1.85 -0.83 -1.14
N LEU A 99 -2.42 -0.10 -2.11
CA LEU A 99 -2.83 1.31 -1.93
C LEU A 99 -3.97 1.45 -0.92
N SER A 100 -4.96 0.55 -0.97
CA SER A 100 -6.10 0.53 -0.03
C SER A 100 -5.67 0.26 1.41
N HIS A 101 -4.64 -0.57 1.60
CA HIS A 101 -4.10 -0.88 2.93
C HIS A 101 -3.26 0.26 3.52
N ARG A 102 -2.56 1.05 2.70
CA ARG A 102 -1.83 2.24 3.14
C ARG A 102 -2.77 3.41 3.48
N ALA A 103 -3.84 3.59 2.70
CA ALA A 103 -4.83 4.67 2.86
C ALA A 103 -5.81 4.50 4.05
N SER A 104 -5.91 3.29 4.61
CA SER A 104 -6.72 3.00 5.80
C SER A 104 -5.99 3.32 7.11
N ARG A 105 -4.65 3.32 7.11
CA ARG A 105 -3.82 3.66 8.28
C ARG A 105 -3.62 5.16 8.50
N SER A 106 -3.77 5.99 7.47
CA SER A 106 -3.73 7.45 7.61
C SER A 106 -5.00 8.02 8.26
N ARG A 107 -6.12 7.26 8.27
CA ARG A 107 -7.40 7.70 8.86
C ARG A 107 -7.61 7.28 10.31
N SER A 108 -6.80 6.36 10.85
CA SER A 108 -6.98 5.83 12.20
C SER A 108 -6.24 6.60 13.30
N THR A 109 -5.63 7.74 12.99
CA THR A 109 -5.10 8.66 14.01
C THR A 109 -6.10 9.78 14.29
N GLY A 110 -6.98 9.54 15.27
CA GLY A 110 -7.58 10.60 16.08
C GLY A 110 -8.99 11.08 15.71
N SER A 111 -10.01 10.25 15.93
CA SER A 111 -11.36 10.74 16.27
C SER A 111 -11.64 10.43 17.74
N HIS A 112 -11.07 11.25 18.63
CA HIS A 112 -11.56 11.38 20.00
C HIS A 112 -12.91 12.12 19.93
N THR A 113 -14.00 11.40 20.14
CA THR A 113 -15.29 12.00 20.49
C THR A 113 -15.27 12.30 21.98
N PRO A 114 -15.55 13.54 22.44
CA PRO A 114 -15.79 13.77 23.85
C PRO A 114 -17.17 13.20 24.20
N SER A 115 -17.17 12.31 25.19
CA SER A 115 -18.36 11.69 25.77
C SER A 115 -19.14 12.72 26.58
N THR A 116 -20.38 13.02 26.19
CA THR A 116 -21.27 13.89 26.97
C THR A 116 -21.84 13.09 28.14
N THR A 117 -21.30 13.30 29.33
CA THR A 117 -21.91 12.82 30.59
C THR A 117 -23.21 13.58 30.83
N ARG A 118 -24.27 12.81 31.10
CA ARG A 118 -25.61 13.27 31.48
C ARG A 118 -25.82 12.95 32.96
N ASP A 119 -26.09 13.98 33.77
CA ASP A 119 -26.78 13.97 35.08
C ASP A 119 -26.94 15.47 35.48
N GLY A 120 -28.02 16.06 36.00
CA GLY A 120 -29.40 15.71 36.32
C GLY A 120 -30.15 16.97 36.87
N ILE A 121 -31.46 17.04 36.62
CA ILE A 121 -32.58 17.47 37.51
C ILE A 121 -32.63 18.89 38.18
N VAL A 122 -33.67 19.63 37.74
CA VAL A 122 -34.67 20.60 38.34
C VAL A 122 -34.31 21.96 38.98
N ASP A 123 -34.92 23.03 38.43
CA ASP A 123 -36.01 23.84 39.01
C ASP A 123 -36.41 24.91 37.95
N GLY A 124 -37.66 25.03 37.49
CA GLY A 124 -38.76 25.65 38.23
C GLY A 124 -38.74 27.18 38.03
N ILE A 125 -39.71 27.74 37.29
CA ILE A 125 -40.46 29.00 37.57
C ILE A 125 -41.07 29.64 36.29
N ARG A 126 -42.41 29.60 36.29
CA ARG A 126 -43.44 30.52 35.75
C ARG A 126 -43.54 30.88 34.25
N ASP A 127 -44.59 30.31 33.67
CA ASP A 127 -45.56 30.98 32.77
C ASP A 127 -46.20 32.19 33.48
N PRO A 128 -46.29 33.34 32.80
CA PRO A 128 -47.61 33.91 32.63
C PRO A 128 -47.77 34.64 31.28
N ARG A 129 -48.63 34.12 30.40
CA ARG A 129 -49.71 34.83 29.66
C ARG A 129 -49.93 34.26 28.25
N ARG A 130 -50.77 33.23 28.21
CA ARG A 130 -52.12 33.22 27.60
C ARG A 130 -52.39 34.17 26.41
N THR A 131 -53.03 33.56 25.40
CA THR A 131 -53.79 34.08 24.24
C THR A 131 -52.95 34.26 22.95
N ARG A 132 -53.37 33.81 21.76
CA ARG A 132 -54.70 33.43 21.26
C ARG A 132 -54.58 32.55 20.00
N ALA A 133 -55.62 31.75 19.77
CA ALA A 133 -55.81 30.84 18.63
C ALA A 133 -56.09 31.55 17.30
N GLY A 134 -55.86 30.83 16.19
CA GLY A 134 -56.47 31.09 14.88
C GLY A 134 -55.68 30.58 13.66
N SER A 135 -55.99 29.38 13.16
CA SER A 135 -55.68 28.86 11.81
C SER A 135 -56.55 29.53 10.72
N PRO A 136 -56.51 29.11 9.44
CA PRO A 136 -55.44 28.49 8.63
C PRO A 136 -54.88 29.42 7.52
#